data_AF-A0A0C9XAI1-F1
#
_entry.id   AF-A0A0C9XAI1-F1
#
_cell.length_a   1.000
_cell.length_b   1.000
_cell.length_c   1.000
_cell.angle_alpha   90.00
_cell.angle_beta   90.00
_cell.angle_gamma   90.00
#
_symmetry.space_group_name_H-M   'P 1'
#
loop_
_entity.id
_entity.type
_entity.pdbx_description
1 polymer ?
#
loop_
_entity_poly.entity_id
_entity_poly.type
_entity_poly.pdbx_seq_one_letter_code
_entity_poly.pdbx_strand_id
1 'polypeptide(L)'
;SKKSRLLCATEAKHNHQIMFLLYDALWEKGKQAWTEISHTVKAHVPDPLVAPGKTQECDLEEAQVTIVDLTSLLSWTTMDVKLDLLTPIVLAQGEYSKLDNFLESSSDHVLLVGQPGIGKTIYLTYCLLRRLIAGLPTIFAIQKRNCYVFLDSGVYWIPYDSFNMCEDPPFTNPVENTLVLFDLNEVQPTPEQFQHWRILALSSPQSGRYKEWTKHQGAKTWVMRSWPWEEIYFTLETATNKSSLKELFEAFTKYGGTARNLLNKSSEQVEEEISVAIDKCTNFRSLFLISTDLQEKTSHILITIDP
;
A
#
# COMPACT_ATOMS: atom_id res chain seq x y z
N SER A 1 28.99 24.31 -1.41
CA SER A 1 28.27 23.03 -1.40
C SER A 1 28.39 22.43 -0.01
N LYS A 2 27.31 22.42 0.79
CA LYS A 2 27.29 21.69 2.07
C LYS A 2 27.08 20.22 1.72
N LYS A 3 28.09 19.37 1.92
CA LYS A 3 27.90 17.91 1.85
C LYS A 3 26.82 17.54 2.86
N SER A 4 25.72 16.97 2.39
CA SER A 4 24.69 16.41 3.26
C SER A 4 25.32 15.26 4.05
N ARG A 5 25.33 15.37 5.38
CA ARG A 5 25.82 14.29 6.25
C ARG A 5 24.80 13.15 6.22
N LEU A 6 25.29 11.94 5.98
CA LEU A 6 24.58 10.69 6.29
C LEU A 6 24.37 10.67 7.81
N LEU A 7 23.13 10.78 8.26
CA LEU A 7 22.84 10.75 9.70
C LEU A 7 22.76 9.30 10.13
N CYS A 8 23.73 8.89 10.95
CA CYS A 8 23.66 7.65 11.71
C CYS A 8 22.53 7.77 12.76
N ALA A 9 21.96 6.65 13.20
CA ALA A 9 20.79 6.54 14.06
C ALA A 9 20.78 7.49 15.28
N THR A 10 21.94 7.89 15.78
CA THR A 10 22.11 8.78 16.94
C THR A 10 21.70 10.24 16.73
N GLU A 11 21.57 10.72 15.48
CA GLU A 11 21.24 12.13 15.18
C GLU A 11 19.84 12.34 14.56
N ALA A 12 19.03 11.27 14.45
CA ALA A 12 17.74 11.34 13.78
C ALA A 12 16.65 11.98 14.67
N LYS A 13 15.88 12.91 14.10
CA LYS A 13 14.68 13.48 14.75
C LYS A 13 13.69 12.37 15.13
N HIS A 14 12.85 12.60 16.15
CA HIS A 14 11.84 11.64 16.64
C HIS A 14 11.02 10.98 15.50
N ASN A 15 10.69 11.73 14.45
CA ASN A 15 9.88 11.23 13.32
C ASN A 15 10.54 10.10 12.50
N HIS A 16 11.84 9.87 12.64
CA HIS A 16 12.55 8.81 11.90
C HIS A 16 12.76 7.55 12.73
N GLN A 17 12.59 7.63 14.06
CA GLN A 17 12.89 6.54 15.00
C GLN A 17 12.14 5.25 14.66
N ILE A 18 10.89 5.37 14.17
CA ILE A 18 10.10 4.20 13.80
C ILE A 18 10.77 3.35 12.72
N MET A 19 11.48 3.95 11.76
CA MET A 19 12.15 3.18 10.70
C MET A 19 13.35 2.39 11.24
N PHE A 20 14.09 2.95 12.19
CA PHE A 20 15.17 2.25 12.89
C PHE A 20 14.61 1.13 13.77
N LEU A 21 13.53 1.39 14.50
CA LEU A 21 12.87 0.37 15.32
C LEU A 21 12.37 -0.81 14.49
N LEU A 22 11.77 -0.55 13.33
CA LEU A 22 11.35 -1.61 12.41
C LEU A 22 12.54 -2.45 11.94
N TYR A 23 13.67 -1.82 11.64
CA TYR A 23 14.87 -2.55 11.25
C TYR A 23 15.38 -3.42 12.40
N ASP A 24 15.58 -2.86 13.59
CA ASP A 24 16.07 -3.62 14.75
C ASP A 24 15.14 -4.78 15.12
N ALA A 25 13.83 -4.55 15.02
CA ALA A 25 12.79 -5.51 15.33
C ALA A 25 12.62 -6.61 14.26
N LEU A 26 12.81 -6.30 12.98
CA LEU A 26 12.40 -7.18 11.89
C LEU A 26 13.55 -7.69 11.02
N TRP A 27 14.67 -6.98 10.92
CA TRP A 27 15.76 -7.32 9.99
C TRP A 27 16.28 -8.74 10.24
N GLU A 28 16.20 -9.58 9.21
CA GLU A 28 16.63 -11.00 9.20
C GLU A 28 16.04 -11.87 10.32
N LYS A 29 14.94 -11.46 10.96
CA LYS A 29 14.31 -12.24 12.03
C LYS A 29 13.48 -13.41 11.52
N GLY A 30 13.28 -13.51 10.20
CA GLY A 30 12.60 -14.61 9.55
C GLY A 30 11.16 -14.81 10.03
N LYS A 31 10.65 -16.04 9.86
CA LYS A 31 9.22 -16.35 10.07
C LYS A 31 8.73 -16.07 11.50
N GLN A 32 9.61 -16.11 12.50
CA GLN A 32 9.24 -15.86 13.89
C GLN A 32 8.74 -14.42 14.08
N ALA A 33 9.45 -13.42 13.56
CA ALA A 33 9.00 -12.04 13.65
C ALA A 33 7.66 -11.83 12.94
N TRP A 34 7.44 -12.49 11.79
CA TRP A 34 6.13 -12.45 11.12
C TRP A 34 5.01 -12.99 12.01
N THR A 35 5.22 -14.11 12.70
CA THR A 35 4.21 -14.68 13.62
C THR A 35 3.97 -13.82 14.87
N GLU A 36 4.94 -13.00 15.26
CA GLU A 36 4.79 -12.09 16.41
C GLU A 36 3.98 -10.85 16.06
N ILE A 37 4.09 -10.36 14.82
CA ILE A 37 3.35 -9.16 14.37
C ILE A 37 2.10 -9.49 13.57
N SER A 38 1.81 -10.75 13.27
CA SER A 38 0.64 -11.13 12.49
C SER A 38 -0.17 -12.24 13.14
N HIS A 39 -1.48 -12.13 13.01
CA HIS A 39 -2.41 -13.14 13.49
C HIS A 39 -3.55 -13.34 12.50
N THR A 40 -4.00 -14.58 12.38
CA THR A 40 -5.15 -14.92 11.54
C THR A 40 -6.41 -14.85 12.38
N VAL A 41 -7.37 -14.05 11.93
CA VAL A 41 -8.71 -13.97 12.51
C VAL A 41 -9.64 -14.80 11.64
N LYS A 42 -10.41 -15.67 12.27
CA LYS A 42 -11.48 -16.44 11.64
C LYS A 42 -12.82 -15.97 12.16
N ALA A 43 -13.76 -15.76 11.26
CA ALA A 43 -15.12 -15.43 11.63
C ALA A 43 -16.09 -15.93 10.57
N HIS A 44 -17.30 -16.26 11.01
CA HIS A 44 -18.41 -16.41 10.08
C HIS A 44 -18.80 -15.02 9.57
N VAL A 45 -18.58 -14.81 8.28
CA VAL A 45 -19.05 -13.61 7.59
C VAL A 45 -20.52 -13.86 7.27
N PRO A 46 -21.45 -13.08 7.84
CA PRO A 46 -22.86 -13.27 7.58
C PRO A 46 -23.14 -13.04 6.10
N ASP A 47 -23.97 -13.90 5.50
CA ASP A 47 -24.61 -13.59 4.22
C ASP A 47 -25.70 -12.54 4.48
N PRO A 48 -25.48 -11.28 4.10
CA PRO A 48 -26.40 -10.20 4.39
C PRO A 48 -27.67 -10.25 3.53
N LEU A 49 -27.74 -11.13 2.52
CA LEU A 49 -28.97 -11.41 1.78
C LEU A 49 -29.91 -12.35 2.54
N VAL A 50 -29.42 -13.03 3.57
CA VAL A 50 -30.22 -13.96 4.37
C VAL A 50 -30.92 -13.20 5.50
N ALA A 51 -32.25 -13.19 5.46
CA ALA A 51 -33.07 -12.49 6.44
C ALA A 51 -32.80 -13.00 7.87
N PRO A 52 -32.74 -12.10 8.88
CA PRO A 52 -32.57 -12.49 10.27
C PRO A 52 -33.66 -13.48 10.70
N GLY A 53 -33.27 -14.67 11.15
CA GLY A 53 -34.19 -15.71 11.65
C GLY A 53 -34.48 -16.86 10.70
N LYS A 54 -33.92 -16.88 9.48
CA LYS A 54 -33.82 -18.11 8.69
C LYS A 54 -32.55 -18.85 9.11
N THR A 55 -32.69 -19.98 9.79
CA THR A 55 -31.59 -20.89 10.08
C THR A 55 -31.03 -21.40 8.76
N GLN A 56 -29.87 -20.87 8.37
CA GLN A 56 -29.12 -21.36 7.23
C GLN A 56 -28.28 -22.54 7.74
N GLU A 57 -28.81 -23.76 7.62
CA GLU A 57 -28.08 -25.02 7.87
C GLU A 57 -27.08 -25.35 6.74
N CYS A 58 -26.49 -24.34 6.10
CA CYS A 58 -25.34 -24.58 5.22
C CYS A 58 -24.07 -24.46 6.05
N ASP A 59 -23.17 -25.42 5.88
CA ASP A 59 -21.78 -25.35 6.32
C ASP A 59 -21.11 -24.12 5.69
N LEU A 60 -21.33 -22.94 6.27
CA LEU A 60 -20.71 -21.70 5.83
C LEU A 60 -19.22 -21.81 6.17
N GLU A 61 -18.38 -21.91 5.15
CA GLU A 61 -16.93 -21.86 5.30
C GLU A 61 -16.55 -20.61 6.11
N GLU A 62 -15.79 -20.81 7.19
CA GLU A 62 -15.25 -19.71 7.98
C GLU A 62 -14.30 -18.88 7.09
N ALA A 63 -14.59 -17.59 6.95
CA ALA A 63 -13.66 -16.68 6.30
C ALA A 63 -12.48 -16.45 7.24
N GLN A 64 -11.29 -16.30 6.65
CA GLN A 64 -10.07 -16.01 7.38
C GLN A 64 -9.35 -14.81 6.77
N VAL A 65 -8.86 -13.93 7.64
CA VAL A 65 -8.01 -12.80 7.25
C VAL A 65 -6.78 -12.75 8.12
N THR A 66 -5.69 -12.21 7.57
CA THR A 66 -4.47 -11.97 8.33
C THR A 66 -4.39 -10.49 8.71
N ILE A 67 -4.28 -10.22 9.99
CA ILE A 67 -4.05 -8.87 10.53
C ILE A 67 -2.57 -8.77 10.90
N VAL A 68 -1.94 -7.67 10.49
CA VAL A 68 -0.59 -7.29 10.89
C VAL A 68 -0.69 -6.14 11.87
N ASP A 69 -0.27 -6.36 13.10
CA ASP A 69 -0.34 -5.41 14.20
C ASP A 69 1.06 -4.94 14.62
N LEU A 70 1.39 -3.72 14.19
CA LEU A 70 2.65 -3.05 14.52
C LEU A 70 2.63 -2.41 15.92
N THR A 71 1.49 -2.37 16.62
CA THR A 71 1.45 -1.85 17.99
C THR A 71 2.22 -2.76 18.95
N SER A 72 2.29 -4.06 18.65
CA SER A 72 3.10 -5.01 19.40
C SER A 72 4.59 -4.67 19.32
N LEU A 73 5.06 -4.10 18.21
CA LEU A 73 6.43 -3.61 18.07
C LEU A 73 6.71 -2.39 18.96
N LEU A 74 5.70 -1.56 19.25
CA LEU A 74 5.88 -0.43 20.18
C LEU A 74 6.18 -0.91 21.60
N SER A 75 5.64 -2.07 22.00
CA SER A 75 5.92 -2.65 23.32
C SER A 75 7.38 -3.08 23.49
N TRP A 76 8.13 -3.23 22.39
CA TRP A 76 9.54 -3.61 22.43
C TRP A 76 10.47 -2.43 22.67
N THR A 77 9.91 -1.22 22.74
CA THR A 77 10.67 0.01 22.87
C THR A 77 10.23 0.76 24.12
N THR A 78 11.18 1.34 24.84
CA THR A 78 10.90 2.21 25.99
C THR A 78 10.56 3.64 25.58
N MET A 79 10.46 3.92 24.28
CA MET A 79 10.28 5.27 23.74
C MET A 79 8.84 5.49 23.25
N ASP A 80 8.29 6.67 23.53
CA ASP A 80 7.01 7.13 22.99
C ASP A 80 7.16 7.48 21.50
N VAL A 81 7.12 6.46 20.64
CA VAL A 81 7.23 6.62 19.19
C VAL A 81 5.85 6.79 18.57
N LYS A 82 5.65 7.89 17.84
CA LYS A 82 4.44 8.11 17.05
C LYS A 82 4.51 7.31 15.76
N LEU A 83 3.45 6.54 15.49
CA LEU A 83 3.27 5.79 14.25
C LEU A 83 2.76 6.67 13.09
N ASP A 84 2.93 7.99 13.11
CA ASP A 84 2.36 8.90 12.10
C ASP A 84 2.80 8.58 10.65
N LEU A 85 3.88 7.81 10.47
CA LEU A 85 4.37 7.36 9.16
C LEU A 85 3.73 6.04 8.68
N LEU A 86 3.17 5.22 9.57
CA LEU A 86 2.67 3.88 9.26
C LEU A 86 1.29 3.63 9.88
N THR A 87 0.45 2.87 9.19
CA THR A 87 -0.79 2.42 9.79
C THR A 87 -0.48 1.33 10.84
N PRO A 88 -0.85 1.51 12.11
CA PRO A 88 -0.50 0.58 13.20
C PRO A 88 -1.04 -0.82 12.97
N ILE A 89 -2.25 -0.93 12.42
CA ILE A 89 -2.93 -2.19 12.16
C ILE A 89 -3.24 -2.25 10.67
N VAL A 90 -2.80 -3.31 10.01
CA VAL A 90 -2.91 -3.51 8.57
C VAL A 90 -3.60 -4.85 8.31
N LEU A 91 -4.69 -4.83 7.55
CA LEU A 91 -5.21 -6.05 6.98
C LEU A 91 -4.32 -6.49 5.81
N ALA A 92 -3.73 -7.69 5.91
CA ALA A 92 -2.99 -8.29 4.82
C ALA A 92 -3.98 -8.92 3.84
N GLN A 93 -4.25 -8.19 2.77
CA GLN A 93 -5.19 -8.59 1.72
C GLN A 93 -4.76 -9.92 1.07
N GLY A 94 -5.72 -10.78 0.72
CA GLY A 94 -5.41 -11.98 -0.07
C GLY A 94 -4.72 -11.64 -1.41
N GLU A 95 -5.03 -10.46 -1.95
CA GLU A 95 -4.41 -9.93 -3.17
C GLU A 95 -2.91 -9.60 -3.00
N TYR A 96 -2.45 -9.27 -1.79
CA TYR A 96 -1.05 -8.93 -1.53
C TYR A 96 -0.12 -10.11 -1.78
N SER A 97 -0.54 -11.33 -1.42
CA SER A 97 0.26 -12.54 -1.69
C SER A 97 0.42 -12.81 -3.19
N LYS A 98 -0.60 -12.50 -4.00
CA LYS A 98 -0.50 -12.62 -5.47
C LYS A 98 0.45 -11.58 -6.05
N LEU A 99 0.40 -10.36 -5.52
CA LEU A 99 1.29 -9.28 -5.94
C LEU A 99 2.74 -9.54 -5.52
N ASP A 100 2.99 -10.10 -4.34
CA ASP A 100 4.32 -10.57 -3.91
C ASP A 100 4.87 -11.59 -4.92
N ASN A 101 4.09 -12.63 -5.26
CA ASN A 101 4.50 -13.64 -6.24
C ASN A 101 4.79 -13.04 -7.63
N PHE A 102 3.99 -12.05 -8.05
CA PHE A 102 4.23 -11.31 -9.28
C PHE A 102 5.52 -10.49 -9.23
N LEU A 103 5.82 -9.87 -8.09
CA LEU A 103 7.07 -9.16 -7.89
C LEU A 103 8.26 -10.11 -7.87
N GLU A 104 8.18 -11.25 -7.20
CA GLU A 104 9.30 -12.20 -7.13
C GLU A 104 9.61 -12.84 -8.50
N SER A 105 8.59 -13.03 -9.34
CA SER A 105 8.74 -13.63 -10.68
C SER A 105 9.15 -12.65 -11.79
N SER A 106 9.22 -11.36 -11.50
CA SER A 106 9.57 -10.32 -12.48
C SER A 106 10.89 -9.65 -12.12
N SER A 107 11.78 -9.43 -13.08
CA SER A 107 12.94 -8.54 -12.92
C SER A 107 12.60 -7.07 -13.23
N ASP A 108 11.48 -6.84 -13.92
CA ASP A 108 11.10 -5.52 -14.42
C ASP A 108 10.58 -4.61 -13.30
N HIS A 109 10.58 -3.31 -13.57
CA HIS A 109 9.83 -2.34 -12.78
C HIS A 109 8.33 -2.70 -12.79
N VAL A 110 7.63 -2.38 -11.71
CA VAL A 110 6.20 -2.65 -11.58
C VAL A 110 5.46 -1.37 -11.24
N LEU A 111 4.40 -1.11 -11.99
CA LEU A 111 3.43 -0.07 -11.69
C LEU A 111 2.20 -0.72 -11.05
N LEU A 112 1.93 -0.40 -9.78
CA LEU A 112 0.71 -0.79 -9.10
C LEU A 112 -0.37 0.29 -9.28
N VAL A 113 -1.41 -0.04 -10.02
CA VAL A 113 -2.61 0.80 -10.19
C VAL A 113 -3.81 0.15 -9.50
N GLY A 114 -4.86 0.92 -9.27
CA GLY A 114 -6.06 0.45 -8.58
C GLY A 114 -6.94 1.62 -8.16
N GLN A 115 -8.17 1.34 -7.73
CA GLN A 115 -9.08 2.38 -7.24
C GLN A 115 -8.47 3.18 -6.07
N PRO A 116 -8.72 4.50 -5.97
CA PRO A 116 -8.32 5.27 -4.80
C PRO A 116 -8.91 4.65 -3.52
N GLY A 117 -8.07 4.43 -2.49
CA GLY A 117 -8.53 3.90 -1.21
C GLY A 117 -8.67 2.37 -1.11
N ILE A 118 -8.18 1.63 -2.10
CA ILE A 118 -8.20 0.16 -2.14
C ILE A 118 -7.06 -0.52 -1.36
N GLY A 119 -6.17 0.24 -0.71
CA GLY A 119 -5.06 -0.31 0.07
C GLY A 119 -3.67 -0.27 -0.57
N LYS A 120 -3.47 0.36 -1.74
CA LYS A 120 -2.14 0.45 -2.38
C LYS A 120 -1.02 0.95 -1.44
N THR A 121 -1.23 2.05 -0.72
CA THR A 121 -0.23 2.58 0.24
C THR A 121 0.03 1.60 1.39
N ILE A 122 -1.01 0.90 1.84
CA ILE A 122 -0.91 -0.16 2.86
C ILE A 122 -0.06 -1.33 2.34
N TYR A 123 -0.19 -1.67 1.05
CA TYR A 123 0.66 -2.67 0.42
C TYR A 123 2.15 -2.31 0.45
N LEU A 124 2.54 -1.05 0.26
CA LEU A 124 3.97 -0.69 0.37
C LEU A 124 4.50 -0.95 1.78
N THR A 125 3.72 -0.63 2.82
CA THR A 125 4.08 -0.95 4.20
C THR A 125 4.19 -2.47 4.39
N TYR A 126 3.19 -3.22 3.95
CA TYR A 126 3.20 -4.69 4.00
C TYR A 126 4.45 -5.27 3.30
N CYS A 127 4.76 -4.80 2.08
CA CYS A 127 5.91 -5.21 1.30
C CYS A 127 7.23 -4.86 2.01
N LEU A 128 7.33 -3.66 2.60
CA LEU A 128 8.48 -3.28 3.42
C LEU A 128 8.69 -4.27 4.57
N LEU A 129 7.66 -4.55 5.37
CA LEU A 129 7.76 -5.48 6.50
C LEU A 129 8.24 -6.87 6.07
N ARG A 130 7.65 -7.42 5.00
CA ARG A 130 8.05 -8.73 4.45
C ARG A 130 9.51 -8.75 4.00
N ARG A 131 9.99 -7.66 3.39
CA ARG A 131 11.38 -7.53 2.94
C ARG A 131 12.36 -7.38 4.11
N LEU A 132 12.02 -6.59 5.14
CA LEU A 132 12.85 -6.47 6.34
C LEU A 132 13.01 -7.82 7.03
N ILE A 133 11.90 -8.55 7.20
CA ILE A 133 11.90 -9.91 7.78
C ILE A 133 12.82 -10.87 7.03
N ALA A 134 12.89 -10.72 5.71
CA ALA A 134 13.75 -11.51 4.83
C ALA A 134 15.19 -10.96 4.72
N GLY A 135 15.53 -9.85 5.37
CA GLY A 135 16.85 -9.22 5.26
C GLY A 135 17.14 -8.64 3.87
N LEU A 136 16.12 -8.24 3.12
CA LEU A 136 16.29 -7.81 1.74
C LEU A 136 16.52 -6.29 1.64
N PRO A 137 17.57 -5.84 0.93
CA PRO A 137 17.83 -4.43 0.67
C PRO A 137 16.62 -3.70 0.12
N THR A 138 16.21 -2.60 0.74
CA THR A 138 14.96 -1.92 0.39
C THR A 138 15.10 -0.41 0.50
N ILE A 139 14.61 0.30 -0.51
CA ILE A 139 14.49 1.76 -0.48
C ILE A 139 13.01 2.11 -0.30
N PHE A 140 12.66 2.80 0.78
CA PHE A 140 11.28 3.18 1.10
C PHE A 140 11.09 4.69 0.93
N ALA A 141 10.30 5.07 -0.07
CA ALA A 141 10.13 6.45 -0.53
C ALA A 141 8.64 6.83 -0.63
N ILE A 142 7.97 6.87 0.53
CA ILE A 142 6.53 7.16 0.63
C ILE A 142 6.18 8.65 0.72
N GLN A 143 7.13 9.50 1.11
CA GLN A 143 6.90 10.93 1.33
C GLN A 143 7.91 11.76 0.55
N LYS A 144 7.44 12.93 0.07
CA LYS A 144 8.19 13.87 -0.79
C LYS A 144 9.62 14.21 -0.34
N ARG A 145 9.93 14.04 0.95
CA ARG A 145 11.20 14.51 1.53
C ARG A 145 12.00 13.46 2.29
N ASN A 146 11.46 12.26 2.43
CA ASN A 146 12.06 11.22 3.27
C ASN A 146 12.19 9.94 2.44
N CYS A 147 13.44 9.57 2.21
CA CYS A 147 13.81 8.28 1.67
C CYS A 147 14.55 7.52 2.76
N TYR A 148 14.17 6.27 3.00
CA TYR A 148 14.86 5.38 3.93
C TYR A 148 15.48 4.23 3.15
N VAL A 149 16.73 3.91 3.44
CA VAL A 149 17.45 2.83 2.78
C VAL A 149 17.84 1.81 3.85
N PHE A 150 17.32 0.60 3.69
CA PHE A 150 17.53 -0.52 4.60
C PHE A 150 18.52 -1.49 3.95
N LEU A 151 19.63 -1.75 4.63
CA LEU A 151 20.75 -2.61 4.18
C LEU A 151 21.26 -3.40 5.38
N ASP A 152 22.10 -4.42 5.15
CA ASP A 152 22.76 -5.20 6.21
C ASP A 152 23.53 -4.32 7.22
N SER A 153 24.03 -3.16 6.75
CA SER A 153 24.78 -2.21 7.55
C SER A 153 23.89 -1.27 8.39
N GLY A 154 22.57 -1.35 8.27
CA GLY A 154 21.60 -0.56 9.02
C GLY A 154 20.61 0.22 8.16
N VAL A 155 19.95 1.19 8.80
CA VAL A 155 19.02 2.12 8.15
C VAL A 155 19.67 3.47 7.92
N TYR A 156 19.48 4.00 6.73
CA TYR A 156 19.93 5.35 6.35
C TYR A 156 18.72 6.21 6.00
N TRP A 157 18.67 7.41 6.59
CA TRP A 157 17.72 8.43 6.16
C TRP A 157 18.40 9.41 5.20
N ILE A 158 17.77 9.59 4.03
CA ILE A 158 18.25 10.50 2.99
C ILE A 158 17.18 11.56 2.78
N PRO A 159 17.49 12.84 3.08
CA PRO A 159 16.64 13.95 2.68
C PRO A 159 16.53 14.00 1.16
N TYR A 160 15.32 14.18 0.63
CA TYR A 160 15.07 14.18 -0.81
C TYR A 160 15.98 15.15 -1.59
N ASP A 161 16.18 16.37 -1.09
CA ASP A 161 17.02 17.39 -1.74
C ASP A 161 18.51 17.00 -1.80
N SER A 162 18.91 15.94 -1.09
CA SER A 162 20.27 15.40 -1.04
C SER A 162 20.46 14.13 -1.87
N PHE A 163 19.40 13.64 -2.52
CA PHE A 163 19.46 12.37 -3.26
C PHE A 163 20.38 12.44 -4.50
N ASN A 164 20.62 13.64 -5.04
CA ASN A 164 21.59 13.91 -6.11
C ASN A 164 23.06 13.74 -5.69
N MET A 165 23.38 13.40 -4.43
CA MET A 165 24.77 13.34 -3.92
C MET A 165 25.35 11.92 -3.79
N CYS A 166 24.82 10.92 -4.49
CA CYS A 166 25.27 9.52 -4.39
C CYS A 166 26.58 9.21 -5.14
N GLU A 167 27.68 9.90 -4.81
CA GLU A 167 29.04 9.44 -5.15
C GLU A 167 29.64 8.55 -4.04
N ASP A 168 28.97 8.44 -2.88
CA ASP A 168 29.42 7.62 -1.76
C ASP A 168 28.71 6.25 -1.76
N PRO A 169 29.44 5.12 -1.57
CA PRO A 169 28.83 3.82 -1.29
C PRO A 169 27.90 3.89 -0.07
N PRO A 170 26.79 3.13 -0.04
CA PRO A 170 26.41 2.05 -0.95
C PRO A 170 25.60 2.49 -2.18
N PHE A 171 25.53 3.79 -2.48
CA PHE A 171 24.59 4.30 -3.48
C PHE A 171 25.13 4.34 -4.92
N THR A 172 26.45 4.20 -5.09
CA THR A 172 27.11 4.14 -6.40
C THR A 172 27.06 2.76 -7.05
N ASN A 173 26.98 1.70 -6.25
CA ASN A 173 26.89 0.33 -6.71
C ASN A 173 25.56 -0.27 -6.24
N PRO A 174 24.57 -0.47 -7.15
CA PRO A 174 23.28 -0.99 -6.75
C PRO A 174 23.47 -2.36 -6.09
N VAL A 175 23.10 -2.44 -4.81
CA VAL A 175 23.09 -3.71 -4.09
C VAL A 175 22.08 -4.64 -4.78
N GLU A 176 22.50 -5.87 -5.04
CA GLU A 176 21.67 -6.86 -5.73
C GLU A 176 20.35 -7.05 -4.98
N ASN A 177 19.26 -7.30 -5.73
CA ASN A 177 17.91 -7.48 -5.20
C ASN A 177 17.31 -6.28 -4.45
N THR A 178 17.92 -5.09 -4.53
CA THR A 178 17.33 -3.87 -3.97
C THR A 178 16.04 -3.51 -4.71
N LEU A 179 14.95 -3.36 -3.95
CA LEU A 179 13.66 -2.90 -4.46
C LEU A 179 13.34 -1.50 -3.90
N VAL A 180 12.95 -0.59 -4.78
CA VAL A 180 12.44 0.72 -4.42
C VAL A 180 10.93 0.66 -4.30
N LEU A 181 10.42 0.99 -3.12
CA LEU A 181 9.00 1.11 -2.78
C LEU A 181 8.61 2.59 -2.87
N PHE A 182 7.97 2.97 -3.97
CA PHE A 182 7.76 4.37 -4.33
C PHE A 182 6.27 4.71 -4.45
N ASP A 183 5.82 5.82 -3.85
CA ASP A 183 4.42 6.28 -3.96
C ASP A 183 4.30 7.52 -4.85
N LEU A 184 3.80 7.36 -6.10
CA LEU A 184 3.57 8.45 -7.06
C LEU A 184 2.35 9.30 -6.68
N ASN A 185 2.50 10.08 -5.61
CA ASN A 185 1.57 11.14 -5.23
C ASN A 185 1.93 12.47 -5.93
N GLU A 186 0.97 13.40 -6.05
CA GLU A 186 0.98 14.61 -6.91
C GLU A 186 2.19 15.55 -6.83
N VAL A 187 3.06 15.33 -5.87
CA VAL A 187 4.16 16.24 -5.57
C VAL A 187 5.46 15.47 -5.34
N GLN A 188 5.48 14.19 -5.68
CA GLN A 188 6.72 13.44 -5.80
C GLN A 188 7.26 13.63 -7.22
N PRO A 189 8.56 13.95 -7.36
CA PRO A 189 9.24 13.98 -8.64
C PRO A 189 9.36 12.58 -9.25
N THR A 190 9.76 12.53 -10.51
CA THR A 190 9.79 11.31 -11.30
C THR A 190 10.69 10.25 -10.66
N PRO A 191 10.32 8.96 -10.75
CA PRO A 191 11.13 7.84 -10.23
C PRO A 191 12.45 7.63 -10.99
N GLU A 192 12.81 8.52 -11.91
CA GLU A 192 14.06 8.52 -12.71
C GLU A 192 15.31 8.54 -11.83
N GLN A 193 15.26 9.18 -10.67
CA GLN A 193 16.38 9.18 -9.72
C GLN A 193 16.72 7.77 -9.19
N PHE A 194 15.80 6.82 -9.33
CA PHE A 194 15.97 5.43 -8.93
C PHE A 194 16.20 4.47 -10.10
N GLN A 195 16.48 4.96 -11.31
CA GLN A 195 16.56 4.16 -12.54
C GLN A 195 17.54 2.98 -12.49
N HIS A 196 18.53 3.01 -11.59
CA HIS A 196 19.52 1.94 -11.43
C HIS A 196 19.03 0.78 -10.56
N TRP A 197 17.86 0.93 -9.92
CA TRP A 197 17.25 -0.10 -9.09
C TRP A 197 15.91 -0.51 -9.66
N ARG A 198 15.48 -1.72 -9.30
CA ARG A 198 14.12 -2.15 -9.57
C ARG A 198 13.14 -1.34 -8.74
N ILE A 199 12.03 -0.92 -9.34
CA ILE A 199 11.06 -0.02 -8.70
C ILE A 199 9.67 -0.68 -8.71
N LEU A 200 9.03 -0.71 -7.55
CA LEU A 200 7.59 -0.83 -7.40
C LEU A 200 7.02 0.57 -7.15
N ALA A 201 6.33 1.12 -8.15
CA ALA A 201 5.70 2.42 -8.06
C ALA A 201 4.19 2.25 -7.89
N LEU A 202 3.61 2.85 -6.86
CA LEU A 202 2.16 3.03 -6.77
C LEU A 202 1.75 4.24 -7.58
N SER A 203 0.62 4.19 -8.27
CA SER A 203 -0.02 5.41 -8.76
C SER A 203 -1.52 5.40 -8.56
N SER A 204 -2.11 6.59 -8.41
CA SER A 204 -3.52 6.77 -8.74
C SER A 204 -3.69 6.53 -10.26
N PRO A 205 -4.89 6.21 -10.75
CA PRO A 205 -5.08 5.88 -12.17
C PRO A 205 -4.81 7.03 -13.17
N GLN A 206 -4.22 8.14 -12.74
CA GLN A 206 -3.85 9.27 -13.58
C GLN A 206 -2.63 8.95 -14.44
N SER A 207 -2.86 8.49 -15.67
CA SER A 207 -1.80 8.11 -16.62
C SER A 207 -0.74 9.19 -16.84
N GLY A 208 -1.10 10.48 -16.75
CA GLY A 208 -0.14 11.59 -16.86
C GLY A 208 1.01 11.52 -15.85
N ARG A 209 0.85 10.79 -14.74
CA ARG A 209 1.87 10.63 -13.68
C ARG A 209 2.93 9.59 -14.00
N TYR A 210 2.61 8.59 -14.83
CA TYR A 210 3.47 7.42 -15.01
C TYR A 210 3.64 7.00 -16.46
N LYS A 211 2.91 7.58 -17.42
CA LYS A 211 2.92 7.16 -18.83
C LYS A 211 4.31 7.23 -19.46
N GLU A 212 5.03 8.33 -19.22
CA GLU A 212 6.40 8.49 -19.70
C GLU A 212 7.32 7.46 -19.01
N TRP A 213 7.26 7.35 -17.68
CA TRP A 213 8.09 6.40 -16.95
C TRP A 213 7.85 4.94 -17.36
N THR A 214 6.59 4.53 -17.47
CA THR A 214 6.20 3.16 -17.85
C THR A 214 6.68 2.84 -19.25
N LYS A 215 6.57 3.80 -20.18
CA LYS A 215 7.00 3.65 -21.58
C LYS A 215 8.52 3.59 -21.70
N HIS A 216 9.25 4.45 -20.98
CA HIS A 216 10.71 4.52 -21.07
C HIS A 216 11.40 3.37 -20.33
N GLN A 217 10.81 2.88 -19.24
CA GLN A 217 11.42 1.87 -18.36
C GLN A 217 10.83 0.46 -18.54
N GLY A 218 9.86 0.27 -19.44
CA GLY A 218 9.26 -1.05 -19.69
C GLY A 218 8.56 -1.64 -18.46
N ALA A 219 7.98 -0.79 -17.59
CA ALA A 219 7.38 -1.25 -16.35
C ALA A 219 6.13 -2.10 -16.62
N LYS A 220 6.00 -3.24 -15.94
CA LYS A 220 4.80 -4.07 -15.98
C LYS A 220 3.73 -3.48 -15.08
N THR A 221 2.49 -3.47 -15.56
CA THR A 221 1.36 -2.96 -14.78
C THR A 221 0.68 -4.10 -14.02
N TRP A 222 0.45 -3.90 -12.72
CA TRP A 222 -0.46 -4.71 -11.92
C TRP A 222 -1.67 -3.88 -11.52
N VAL A 223 -2.87 -4.43 -11.74
CA VAL A 223 -4.13 -3.81 -11.34
C VAL A 223 -4.62 -4.48 -10.06
N MET A 224 -4.59 -3.73 -8.96
CA MET A 224 -5.05 -4.21 -7.65
C MET A 224 -6.58 -4.34 -7.61
N ARG A 225 -7.06 -5.53 -7.23
CA ARG A 225 -8.49 -5.84 -7.08
C ARG A 225 -9.10 -5.16 -5.86
N SER A 226 -10.41 -4.89 -5.95
CA SER A 226 -11.21 -4.38 -4.83
C SER A 226 -11.30 -5.40 -3.72
N TRP A 227 -11.60 -4.93 -2.51
CA TRP A 227 -11.75 -5.78 -1.35
C TRP A 227 -13.00 -6.65 -1.54
N PRO A 228 -12.91 -7.98 -1.30
CA PRO A 228 -14.08 -8.81 -1.21
C PRO A 228 -14.84 -8.48 0.09
N TRP A 229 -16.07 -8.96 0.19
CA TRP A 229 -16.98 -8.59 1.29
C TRP A 229 -16.43 -8.98 2.66
N GLU A 230 -15.79 -10.15 2.73
CA GLU A 230 -15.21 -10.71 3.95
C GLU A 230 -14.18 -9.75 4.53
N GLU A 231 -13.26 -9.23 3.72
CA GLU A 231 -12.24 -8.29 4.17
C GLU A 231 -12.84 -6.97 4.64
N ILE A 232 -13.89 -6.47 3.97
CA ILE A 232 -14.62 -5.27 4.44
C ILE A 232 -15.25 -5.54 5.80
N TYR A 233 -15.90 -6.69 5.97
CA TYR A 233 -16.53 -7.09 7.22
C TYR A 233 -15.53 -7.13 8.39
N PHE A 234 -14.35 -7.71 8.19
CA PHE A 234 -13.30 -7.75 9.22
C PHE A 234 -12.76 -6.37 9.63
N THR A 235 -12.98 -5.35 8.80
CA THR A 235 -12.56 -3.97 9.12
C THR A 235 -13.66 -3.10 9.72
N LEU A 236 -14.83 -3.66 10.00
CA LEU A 236 -15.98 -2.92 10.52
C LEU A 236 -15.66 -2.17 11.84
N GLU A 237 -14.88 -2.78 12.73
CA GLU A 237 -14.50 -2.15 14.01
C GLU A 237 -13.62 -0.92 13.83
N THR A 238 -12.95 -0.79 12.68
CA THR A 238 -12.11 0.37 12.34
C THR A 238 -12.88 1.48 11.63
N ALA A 239 -14.16 1.24 11.28
CA ALA A 239 -14.97 2.20 10.54
C ALA A 239 -15.23 3.46 11.38
N THR A 240 -14.96 4.62 10.80
CA THR A 240 -15.32 5.90 11.43
C THR A 240 -16.79 6.24 11.20
N ASN A 241 -17.38 5.73 10.11
CA ASN A 241 -18.79 5.85 9.85
C ASN A 241 -19.58 4.69 10.49
N LYS A 242 -20.44 5.01 11.45
CA LYS A 242 -21.30 4.04 12.13
C LYS A 242 -22.53 3.74 11.29
N SER A 243 -22.36 2.93 10.25
CA SER A 243 -23.46 2.35 9.49
C SER A 243 -23.84 0.99 10.09
N SER A 244 -25.11 0.61 9.95
CA SER A 244 -25.52 -0.78 10.23
C SER A 244 -24.88 -1.73 9.22
N LEU A 245 -24.68 -2.99 9.60
CA LEU A 245 -24.12 -4.00 8.69
C LEU A 245 -24.91 -4.12 7.38
N LYS A 246 -26.24 -3.96 7.45
CA LYS A 246 -27.12 -3.98 6.28
C LYS A 246 -26.84 -2.80 5.35
N GLU A 247 -26.77 -1.58 5.87
CA GLU A 247 -26.45 -0.38 5.09
C GLU A 247 -25.04 -0.47 4.48
N LEU A 248 -24.07 -1.00 5.22
CA LEU A 248 -22.71 -1.21 4.71
C LEU A 248 -22.69 -2.22 3.55
N PHE A 249 -23.46 -3.30 3.65
CA PHE A 249 -23.57 -4.26 2.55
C PHE A 249 -24.30 -3.69 1.34
N GLU A 250 -25.38 -2.93 1.54
CA GLU A 250 -26.05 -2.19 0.47
C GLU A 250 -25.09 -1.22 -0.22
N ALA A 251 -24.26 -0.50 0.55
CA ALA A 251 -23.21 0.34 0.00
C ALA A 251 -22.13 -0.47 -0.74
N PHE A 252 -21.71 -1.62 -0.22
CA PHE A 252 -20.75 -2.52 -0.87
C PHE A 252 -21.27 -3.02 -2.21
N THR A 253 -22.52 -3.48 -2.28
CA THR A 253 -23.14 -3.94 -3.52
C THR A 253 -23.33 -2.82 -4.54
N LYS A 254 -23.61 -1.59 -4.07
CA LYS A 254 -23.82 -0.42 -4.92
C LYS A 254 -22.51 0.21 -5.44
N TYR A 255 -21.49 0.33 -4.60
CA TYR A 255 -20.26 1.09 -4.89
C TYR A 255 -19.01 0.20 -5.06
N GLY A 256 -19.12 -1.10 -4.76
CA GLY A 256 -18.00 -2.05 -4.76
C GLY A 256 -17.12 -1.96 -3.51
N GLY A 257 -16.15 -2.87 -3.42
CA GLY A 257 -15.25 -3.04 -2.27
C GLY A 257 -14.12 -2.02 -2.15
N THR A 258 -14.44 -0.72 -2.13
CA THR A 258 -13.44 0.32 -1.82
C THR A 258 -13.51 0.66 -0.33
N ALA A 259 -12.59 0.09 0.47
CA ALA A 259 -12.55 0.26 1.93
C ALA A 259 -12.68 1.73 2.38
N ARG A 260 -11.96 2.65 1.74
CA ARG A 260 -12.07 4.09 2.04
C ARG A 260 -13.49 4.65 1.90
N ASN A 261 -14.21 4.26 0.85
CA ASN A 261 -15.56 4.77 0.61
C ASN A 261 -16.56 4.13 1.57
N LEU A 262 -16.40 2.84 1.86
CA LEU A 262 -17.33 2.08 2.70
C LEU A 262 -17.16 2.37 4.19
N LEU A 263 -15.93 2.55 4.67
CA LEU A 263 -15.64 2.65 6.12
C LEU A 263 -15.54 4.10 6.63
N ASN A 264 -15.18 5.03 5.74
CA ASN A 264 -14.82 6.39 6.15
C ASN A 264 -15.76 7.48 5.62
N LYS A 265 -16.73 7.14 4.78
CA LYS A 265 -17.65 8.11 4.15
C LYS A 265 -19.09 7.70 4.34
N SER A 266 -19.98 8.69 4.36
CA SER A 266 -21.42 8.45 4.25
C SER A 266 -21.81 8.14 2.80
N SER A 267 -22.97 7.51 2.62
CA SER A 267 -23.52 7.23 1.28
C SER A 267 -23.67 8.51 0.46
N GLU A 268 -24.12 9.61 1.09
CA GLU A 268 -24.29 10.91 0.43
C GLU A 268 -22.96 11.48 -0.07
N GLN A 269 -21.89 11.36 0.74
CA GLN A 269 -20.56 11.82 0.35
C GLN A 269 -20.01 11.02 -0.84
N VAL A 270 -20.22 9.70 -0.84
CA VAL A 270 -19.81 8.84 -1.95
C VAL A 270 -20.59 9.19 -3.22
N GLU A 271 -21.91 9.41 -3.11
CA GLU A 271 -22.75 9.81 -4.24
C GLU A 271 -22.36 11.18 -4.79
N GLU A 272 -22.10 12.16 -3.93
CA GLU A 272 -21.65 13.50 -4.33
C GLU A 272 -20.32 13.41 -5.09
N GLU A 273 -19.33 12.66 -4.58
CA GLU A 273 -18.05 12.47 -5.26
C GLU A 273 -18.20 11.78 -6.62
N ILE A 274 -19.09 10.78 -6.71
CA ILE A 274 -19.39 10.09 -7.97
C ILE A 274 -20.06 11.08 -8.94
N SER A 275 -21.03 11.88 -8.49
CA SER A 275 -21.69 12.89 -9.32
C SER A 275 -20.68 13.92 -9.83
N VAL A 276 -19.82 14.45 -8.95
CA VAL A 276 -18.75 15.39 -9.32
C VAL A 276 -17.77 14.76 -10.31
N ALA A 277 -17.44 13.48 -10.15
CA ALA A 277 -16.58 12.76 -11.09
C ALA A 277 -17.24 12.58 -12.47
N ILE A 278 -18.53 12.27 -12.51
CA ILE A 278 -19.32 12.15 -13.74
C ILE A 278 -19.40 13.52 -14.45
N ASP A 279 -19.71 14.60 -13.72
CA ASP A 279 -19.83 15.94 -14.27
C ASP A 279 -18.50 16.47 -14.84
N LYS A 280 -17.38 16.09 -14.21
CA LYS A 280 -16.03 16.41 -14.69
C LYS A 280 -15.56 15.49 -15.82
N CYS A 281 -16.28 14.41 -16.11
CA CYS A 281 -15.88 13.46 -17.11
C CYS A 281 -16.24 13.97 -18.52
N THR A 282 -15.22 14.35 -19.28
CA THR A 282 -15.38 14.80 -20.66
C THR A 282 -15.56 13.66 -21.67
N ASN A 283 -15.23 12.42 -21.28
CA ASN A 283 -15.35 11.23 -22.13
C ASN A 283 -15.71 10.00 -21.27
N PHE A 284 -16.94 9.49 -21.40
CA PHE A 284 -17.41 8.33 -20.63
C PHE A 284 -16.55 7.07 -20.86
N ARG A 285 -15.93 6.91 -22.05
CA ARG A 285 -14.99 5.80 -22.30
C ARG A 285 -13.72 5.89 -21.44
N SER A 286 -13.34 7.09 -21.00
CA SER A 286 -12.22 7.28 -20.06
C SER A 286 -12.55 6.81 -18.65
N LEU A 287 -13.83 6.64 -18.30
CA LEU A 287 -14.22 6.15 -16.98
C LEU A 287 -14.02 4.65 -16.83
N PHE A 288 -14.07 3.89 -17.93
CA PHE A 288 -13.99 2.43 -17.93
C PHE A 288 -12.77 2.01 -18.75
N LEU A 289 -11.60 2.01 -18.12
CA LEU A 289 -10.40 1.46 -18.75
C LEU A 289 -10.41 -0.06 -18.59
N ILE A 290 -10.62 -0.76 -19.70
CA ILE A 290 -10.24 -2.18 -19.83
C ILE A 290 -8.72 -2.25 -19.67
N SER A 291 -8.23 -3.25 -18.92
CA SER A 291 -6.85 -3.34 -18.42
C SER A 291 -5.74 -3.19 -19.49
N THR A 292 -6.07 -3.29 -20.78
CA THR A 292 -5.15 -3.20 -21.90
C THR A 292 -4.91 -1.79 -22.44
N ASP A 293 -5.73 -0.78 -22.12
CA ASP A 293 -5.69 0.56 -22.76
C ASP A 293 -5.51 1.75 -21.80
N LEU A 294 -4.46 1.74 -20.98
CA LEU A 294 -4.14 2.84 -20.05
C LEU A 294 -3.54 4.07 -20.77
N GLN A 295 -4.35 4.87 -21.47
CA GLN A 295 -3.88 6.03 -22.26
C GLN A 295 -4.36 7.43 -21.82
N GLU A 296 -5.32 7.61 -20.89
CA GLU A 296 -6.01 8.91 -20.67
C GLU A 296 -5.94 9.57 -19.27
N LYS A 297 -6.23 10.89 -19.25
CA LYS A 297 -5.84 11.95 -18.30
C LYS A 297 -6.80 12.23 -17.13
N THR A 298 -7.75 11.36 -16.78
CA THR A 298 -8.77 11.71 -15.76
C THR A 298 -8.40 11.20 -14.36
N SER A 299 -8.74 11.99 -13.33
CA SER A 299 -8.46 11.72 -11.90
C SER A 299 -9.42 10.73 -11.24
N HIS A 300 -10.47 10.30 -11.97
CA HIS A 300 -11.61 9.55 -11.45
C HIS A 300 -11.95 8.37 -12.36
N ILE A 301 -10.96 7.54 -12.69
CA ILE A 301 -11.16 6.37 -13.54
C ILE A 301 -11.66 5.19 -12.69
N LEU A 302 -12.77 4.58 -13.09
CA LEU A 302 -13.21 3.27 -12.62
C LEU A 302 -12.43 2.21 -13.40
N ILE A 303 -11.68 1.40 -12.67
CA ILE A 303 -10.90 0.31 -13.26
C ILE A 303 -11.80 -0.91 -13.17
N THR A 304 -12.35 -1.30 -14.31
CA THR A 304 -13.05 -2.56 -14.47
C THR A 304 -12.02 -3.65 -14.66
N ILE A 305 -11.96 -4.58 -13.72
CA ILE A 305 -11.19 -5.82 -13.89
C ILE A 305 -12.21 -6.80 -14.46
N ASP A 306 -12.07 -7.14 -15.75
CA ASP A 306 -12.85 -8.25 -16.32
C ASP A 306 -12.56 -9.51 -15.48
N PRO A 307 -13.59 -10.28 -15.10
CA PRO A 307 -13.47 -11.44 -14.23
C PRO A 307 -12.53 -12.52 -14.78
#